data_AF-A0A6I9X227-F1
#
_entry.id   AF-A0A6I9X227-F1
#
_cell.length_a   1.000
_cell.length_b   1.000
_cell.length_c   1.000
_cell.angle_alpha   90.00
_cell.angle_beta   90.00
_cell.angle_gamma   90.00
#
_symmetry.space_group_name_H-M   'P 1'
#
loop_
_entity.id
_entity.type
_entity.pdbx_description
1 polymer ?
#
loop_
_entity_poly.entity_id
_entity_poly.type
_entity_poly.pdbx_seq_one_letter_code
_entity_poly.pdbx_strand_id
1 'polypeptide(L)'
;MKEKEKRDCQSIVNALRETLDLRNATVESLQKAISDTEMLCSTLKKQMKYLEQEQEETKSAKEETQKLRRKVKSMERIETLLHSQRSEVEKMIREMGTGQAAMEQLAVYCISLKKEYENLKESQKASNDTVEKLRKELFSANHKLQKTALELEKTTEELKNTQTDLRTADKEITSLKKKIGVLQDTIKVPSLTSEALSRLVSESPAPAQFLNPKFHQPAHNDEIDLNATFDVDTPKAHKTAVAPAKKIKLDKNPAAVTNLSRVLKGTMEQNCSTDTDDEHLEDLLPSFIKKSVLTKKTVLNSIPQKNTGIVRIGYDGFGGRTKFIQPTFPTEIRPLIIKSKKRTVSK
;
A
#
# COMPACT_ATOMS: atom_id res chain seq x y z
N MET A 1 42.39 46.22 70.14
CA MET A 1 41.32 45.48 69.44
C MET A 1 40.93 46.13 68.11
N LYS A 2 40.54 47.41 68.07
CA LYS A 2 40.03 48.10 66.87
C LYS A 2 40.93 48.09 65.62
N GLU A 3 42.26 48.07 65.74
CA GLU A 3 43.16 48.13 64.57
C GLU A 3 43.33 46.77 63.85
N LYS A 4 43.28 45.66 64.60
CA LYS A 4 43.34 44.30 64.04
C LYS A 4 42.06 44.03 63.24
N GLU A 5 40.90 44.34 63.83
CA GLU A 5 39.60 44.24 63.16
C GLU A 5 39.53 45.09 61.89
N LYS A 6 40.11 46.31 61.90
CA LYS A 6 40.21 47.15 60.69
C LYS A 6 41.04 46.49 59.59
N ARG A 7 42.18 45.86 59.92
CA ARG A 7 43.02 45.13 58.96
C ARG A 7 42.32 43.89 58.42
N ASP A 8 41.64 43.14 59.27
CA ASP A 8 40.90 41.94 58.87
C ASP A 8 39.73 42.32 57.93
N CYS A 9 38.96 43.37 58.27
CA CYS A 9 37.93 43.93 57.38
C CYS A 9 38.51 44.41 56.04
N GLN A 10 39.68 45.07 56.03
CA GLN A 10 40.32 45.51 54.79
C GLN A 10 40.76 44.32 53.92
N SER A 11 41.28 43.25 54.53
CA SER A 11 41.65 42.02 53.82
C SER A 11 40.42 41.36 53.19
N ILE A 12 39.30 41.30 53.91
CA ILE A 12 38.03 40.77 53.39
C ILE A 12 37.55 41.62 52.21
N VAL A 13 37.59 42.95 52.32
CA VAL A 13 37.22 43.86 51.24
C VAL A 13 38.09 43.65 49.99
N ASN A 14 39.40 43.49 50.15
CA ASN A 14 40.31 43.24 49.03
C ASN A 14 40.01 41.88 48.36
N ALA A 15 39.83 40.81 49.14
CA ALA A 15 39.48 39.50 48.60
C ALA A 15 38.12 39.51 47.85
N LEU A 16 37.14 40.26 48.37
CA LEU A 16 35.85 40.46 47.70
C LEU A 16 36.01 41.24 46.39
N ARG A 17 36.89 42.26 46.34
CA ARG A 17 37.20 43.00 45.09
C ARG A 17 37.85 42.10 44.05
N GLU A 18 38.87 41.34 44.43
CA GLU A 18 39.51 40.38 43.51
C GLU A 18 38.51 39.35 42.97
N THR A 19 37.62 38.86 43.84
CA THR A 19 36.54 37.95 43.43
C THR A 19 35.58 38.63 42.46
N LEU A 20 35.20 39.88 42.71
CA LEU A 20 34.33 40.66 41.82
C LEU A 20 34.99 40.91 40.46
N ASP A 21 36.27 41.29 40.43
CA ASP A 21 37.03 41.53 39.21
C ASP A 21 37.15 40.25 38.36
N LEU A 22 37.43 39.11 39.01
CA LEU A 22 37.46 37.81 38.33
C LEU A 22 36.09 37.43 37.75
N ARG A 23 35.00 37.71 38.49
CA ARG A 23 33.64 37.48 38.01
C ARG A 23 33.30 38.39 36.84
N ASN A 24 33.66 39.67 36.90
CA ASN A 24 33.46 40.61 35.80
C ASN A 24 34.20 40.16 34.54
N ALA A 25 35.49 39.80 34.65
CA ALA A 25 36.25 39.27 33.52
C ALA A 25 35.64 37.98 32.93
N THR A 26 35.12 37.11 33.79
CA THR A 26 34.41 35.89 33.35
C THR A 26 33.13 36.25 32.58
N VAL A 27 32.32 37.18 33.10
CA VAL A 27 31.09 37.65 32.45
C VAL A 27 31.39 38.26 31.08
N GLU A 28 32.40 39.11 30.97
CA GLU A 28 32.82 39.70 29.69
C GLU A 28 33.25 38.63 28.68
N SER A 29 34.02 37.63 29.11
CA SER A 29 34.45 36.52 28.25
C SER A 29 33.28 35.67 27.76
N LEU A 30 32.31 35.38 28.64
CA LEU A 30 31.10 34.66 28.31
C LEU A 30 30.21 35.46 27.35
N GLN A 31 30.09 36.76 27.57
CA GLN A 31 29.29 37.63 26.70
C GLN A 31 29.89 37.74 25.29
N LYS A 32 31.22 37.79 25.18
CA LYS A 32 31.91 37.70 23.88
C LYS A 32 31.65 36.35 23.21
N ALA A 33 31.79 35.24 23.94
CA ALA A 33 31.52 33.90 23.40
C ALA A 33 30.06 33.77 22.92
N ILE A 34 29.09 34.31 23.65
CA ILE A 34 27.69 34.36 23.23
C ILE A 34 27.56 35.12 21.91
N SER A 35 28.12 36.33 21.80
CA SER A 35 28.07 37.12 20.56
C SER A 35 28.68 36.39 19.36
N ASP A 36 29.83 35.74 19.54
CA ASP A 36 30.48 34.95 18.49
C ASP A 36 29.59 33.77 18.05
N THR A 37 28.96 33.07 19.00
CA THR A 37 28.03 31.98 18.68
C THR A 37 26.75 32.47 17.98
N GLU A 38 26.23 33.65 18.32
CA GLU A 38 25.08 34.26 17.66
C GLU A 38 25.40 34.63 16.20
N MET A 39 26.59 35.19 15.95
CA MET A 39 27.07 35.49 14.60
C MET A 39 27.22 34.21 13.76
N LEU A 40 27.77 33.14 14.36
CA LEU A 40 27.88 31.83 13.71
C LEU A 40 26.50 31.27 13.38
N CYS A 41 25.56 31.31 14.32
CA CYS A 41 24.19 30.83 14.10
C CYS A 41 23.48 31.62 12.98
N SER A 42 23.66 32.95 12.94
CA SER A 42 23.14 33.81 11.86
C SER A 42 23.70 33.41 10.48
N THR A 43 25.00 33.13 10.43
CA THR A 43 25.68 32.70 9.20
C THR A 43 25.20 31.32 8.74
N LEU A 44 25.16 30.34 9.64
CA LEU A 44 24.65 29.00 9.35
C LEU A 44 23.20 29.05 8.87
N LYS A 45 22.35 29.88 9.49
CA LYS A 45 20.96 30.07 9.06
C LYS A 45 20.85 30.62 7.64
N LYS A 46 21.75 31.54 7.23
CA LYS A 46 21.80 32.04 5.85
C LYS A 46 22.24 30.95 4.88
N GLN A 47 23.25 30.16 5.24
CA GLN A 47 23.72 29.04 4.42
C GLN A 47 22.64 27.97 4.24
N MET A 48 21.92 27.62 5.31
CA MET A 48 20.80 26.67 5.22
C MET A 48 19.74 27.16 4.24
N LYS A 49 19.33 28.43 4.32
CA LYS A 49 18.35 29.01 3.38
C LYS A 49 18.83 29.00 1.93
N TYR A 50 20.11 29.29 1.70
CA TYR A 50 20.69 29.23 0.36
C TYR A 50 20.65 27.81 -0.21
N LEU A 51 21.02 26.81 0.60
CA LEU A 51 20.98 25.41 0.19
C LEU A 51 19.54 24.92 -0.06
N GLU A 52 18.58 25.34 0.76
CA GLU A 52 17.15 25.06 0.55
C GLU A 52 16.67 25.64 -0.79
N GLN A 53 17.07 26.87 -1.11
CA GLN A 53 16.73 27.53 -2.37
C GLN A 53 17.34 26.80 -3.57
N GLU A 54 18.64 26.50 -3.54
CA GLU A 54 19.33 25.76 -4.61
C GLU A 54 18.73 24.36 -4.82
N GLN A 55 18.32 23.70 -3.73
CA GLN A 55 17.67 22.39 -3.81
C GLN A 55 16.31 22.47 -4.53
N GLU A 56 15.50 23.48 -4.23
CA GLU A 56 14.20 23.68 -4.87
C GLU A 56 14.36 24.06 -6.35
N GLU A 57 15.32 24.94 -6.67
CA GLU A 57 15.64 25.30 -8.06
C GLU A 57 16.12 24.09 -8.86
N THR A 58 17.02 23.29 -8.29
CA THR A 58 17.50 22.04 -8.92
C THR A 58 16.34 21.06 -9.15
N LYS A 59 15.42 20.95 -8.19
CA LYS A 59 14.24 20.07 -8.31
C LYS A 59 13.30 20.55 -9.42
N SER A 60 12.98 21.84 -9.45
CA SER A 60 12.17 22.46 -10.50
C SER A 60 12.80 22.28 -11.90
N ALA A 61 14.11 22.51 -12.04
CA ALA A 61 14.83 22.32 -13.29
C ALA A 61 14.82 20.86 -13.76
N LYS A 62 14.95 19.89 -12.84
CA LYS A 62 14.82 18.45 -13.14
C LYS A 62 13.41 18.10 -13.63
N GLU A 63 12.37 18.62 -12.99
CA GLU A 63 10.97 18.40 -13.38
C GLU A 63 10.68 18.95 -14.80
N GLU A 64 11.12 20.17 -15.10
CA GLU A 64 10.99 20.76 -16.45
C GLU A 64 11.80 19.97 -17.50
N THR A 65 13.02 19.54 -17.18
CA THR A 65 13.82 18.70 -18.09
C THR A 65 13.10 17.38 -18.41
N GLN A 66 12.53 16.72 -17.41
CA GLN A 66 11.75 15.49 -17.63
C GLN A 66 10.49 15.74 -18.46
N LYS A 67 9.80 16.87 -18.25
CA LYS A 67 8.63 17.27 -19.03
C LYS A 67 8.99 17.54 -20.49
N LEU A 68 10.06 18.28 -20.75
CA LEU A 68 10.56 18.54 -22.11
C LEU A 68 11.00 17.25 -22.80
N ARG A 69 11.73 16.37 -22.11
CA ARG A 69 12.13 15.05 -22.64
C ARG A 69 10.92 14.21 -23.04
N ARG A 70 9.85 14.20 -22.23
CA ARG A 70 8.58 13.54 -22.57
C ARG A 70 7.94 14.14 -23.81
N LYS A 71 7.95 15.47 -23.96
CA LYS A 71 7.40 16.17 -25.12
C LYS A 71 8.18 15.85 -26.40
N VAL A 72 9.52 15.86 -26.35
CA VAL A 72 10.38 15.50 -27.48
C VAL A 72 10.11 14.07 -27.93
N LYS A 73 10.11 13.10 -27.00
CA LYS A 73 9.75 11.69 -27.31
C LYS A 73 8.36 11.56 -27.94
N SER A 74 7.40 12.38 -27.53
CA SER A 74 6.06 12.39 -28.15
C SER A 74 6.09 12.91 -29.58
N MET A 75 6.86 13.96 -29.85
CA MET A 75 6.99 14.53 -31.19
C MET A 75 7.73 13.57 -32.13
N GLU A 76 8.80 12.92 -31.68
CA GLU A 76 9.55 11.90 -32.44
C GLU A 76 8.65 10.72 -32.86
N ARG A 77 7.76 10.28 -31.97
CA ARG A 77 6.76 9.23 -32.28
C ARG A 77 5.78 9.68 -33.36
N ILE A 78 5.30 10.92 -33.29
CA ILE A 78 4.40 11.50 -34.30
C ILE A 78 5.12 11.62 -35.64
N GLU A 79 6.35 12.11 -35.65
CA GLU A 79 7.16 12.21 -36.86
C GLU A 79 7.36 10.85 -37.53
N THR A 80 7.70 9.82 -36.74
CA THR A 80 7.84 8.44 -37.23
C THR A 80 6.55 7.94 -37.88
N LEU A 81 5.39 8.19 -37.26
CA LEU A 81 4.09 7.83 -37.81
C LEU A 81 3.83 8.54 -39.15
N LEU A 82 4.02 9.86 -39.19
CA LEU A 82 3.83 10.67 -40.40
C LEU A 82 4.74 10.22 -41.54
N HIS A 83 6.00 9.89 -41.23
CA HIS A 83 6.96 9.42 -42.22
C HIS A 83 6.56 8.04 -42.77
N SER A 84 6.10 7.14 -41.90
CA SER A 84 5.66 5.79 -42.30
C SER A 84 4.46 5.80 -43.25
N GLN A 85 3.52 6.72 -43.05
CA GLN A 85 2.29 6.82 -43.85
C GLN A 85 2.45 7.66 -45.12
N ARG A 86 3.52 8.46 -45.24
CA ARG A 86 3.73 9.38 -46.38
C ARG A 86 3.63 8.67 -47.73
N SER A 87 4.33 7.55 -47.90
CA SER A 87 4.36 6.83 -49.17
C SER A 87 3.00 6.24 -49.59
N GLU A 88 2.21 5.79 -48.61
CA GLU A 88 0.85 5.27 -48.82
C GLU A 88 -0.10 6.38 -49.27
N VAL A 89 -0.03 7.54 -48.61
CA VAL A 89 -0.82 8.72 -48.98
C VAL A 89 -0.44 9.23 -50.37
N GLU A 90 0.86 9.30 -50.70
CA GLU A 90 1.33 9.68 -52.04
C GLU A 90 0.88 8.70 -53.13
N LYS A 91 0.81 7.40 -52.81
CA LYS A 91 0.26 6.39 -53.73
C LYS A 91 -1.24 6.57 -53.91
N MET A 92 -1.99 6.79 -52.83
CA MET A 92 -3.43 7.06 -52.86
C MET A 92 -3.75 8.28 -53.73
N ILE A 93 -3.01 9.39 -53.58
CA ILE A 93 -3.19 10.60 -54.40
C ILE A 93 -2.96 10.30 -55.88
N ARG A 94 -1.91 9.53 -56.21
CA ARG A 94 -1.63 9.13 -57.60
C ARG A 94 -2.71 8.23 -58.18
N GLU A 95 -3.23 7.27 -57.41
CA GLU A 95 -4.30 6.35 -57.84
C GLU A 95 -5.65 7.05 -58.02
N MET A 96 -5.96 8.02 -57.16
CA MET A 96 -7.21 8.80 -57.27
C MET A 96 -7.23 9.64 -58.56
N GLY A 97 -6.07 10.06 -59.06
CA GLY A 97 -5.92 10.87 -60.27
C GLY A 97 -6.27 12.34 -60.08
N THR A 98 -6.27 13.10 -61.17
CA THR A 98 -6.58 14.54 -61.18
C THR A 98 -7.92 14.80 -61.85
N GLY A 99 -8.89 15.38 -61.12
CA GLY A 99 -10.21 15.73 -61.65
C GLY A 99 -11.25 15.99 -60.56
N GLN A 100 -12.40 16.53 -60.94
CA GLN A 100 -13.47 16.91 -59.99
C GLN A 100 -13.98 15.71 -59.17
N ALA A 101 -14.20 14.56 -59.81
CA ALA A 101 -14.66 13.35 -59.12
C ALA A 101 -13.64 12.81 -58.10
N ALA A 102 -12.33 12.87 -58.43
CA ALA A 102 -11.25 12.47 -57.52
C ALA A 102 -11.19 13.40 -56.30
N MET A 103 -11.40 14.71 -56.51
CA MET A 103 -11.47 15.70 -55.45
C MET A 103 -12.67 15.45 -54.51
N GLU A 104 -13.84 15.16 -55.07
CA GLU A 104 -15.05 14.85 -54.28
C GLU A 104 -14.85 13.59 -53.43
N GLN A 105 -14.24 12.54 -53.98
CA GLN A 105 -13.93 11.31 -53.22
C GLN A 105 -12.93 11.58 -52.09
N LEU A 106 -11.87 12.36 -52.35
CA LEU A 106 -10.92 12.74 -51.31
C LEU A 106 -11.58 13.58 -50.21
N ALA A 107 -12.49 14.49 -50.57
CA ALA A 107 -13.25 15.27 -49.59
C ALA A 107 -14.13 14.37 -48.70
N VAL A 108 -14.84 13.41 -49.28
CA VAL A 108 -15.64 12.42 -48.52
C VAL A 108 -14.76 11.60 -47.58
N TYR A 109 -13.57 11.18 -48.03
CA TYR A 109 -12.61 10.46 -47.20
C TYR A 109 -12.11 11.31 -46.02
N CYS A 110 -11.71 12.57 -46.27
CA CYS A 110 -11.28 13.50 -45.23
C CYS A 110 -12.38 13.77 -44.20
N ILE A 111 -13.64 13.94 -44.64
CA ILE A 111 -14.79 14.11 -43.75
C ILE A 111 -14.98 12.88 -42.86
N SER A 112 -14.89 11.68 -43.45
CA SER A 112 -15.05 10.41 -42.73
C SER A 112 -13.94 10.21 -41.70
N LEU A 113 -12.68 10.44 -42.08
CA LEU A 113 -11.54 10.41 -41.16
C LEU A 113 -11.67 11.41 -40.03
N LYS A 114 -12.10 12.64 -40.32
CA LYS A 114 -12.32 13.67 -39.29
C LYS A 114 -13.37 13.21 -38.28
N LYS A 115 -14.45 12.59 -38.74
CA LYS A 115 -15.51 12.05 -37.87
C LYS A 115 -14.97 10.94 -36.96
N GLU A 116 -14.23 9.98 -37.51
CA GLU A 116 -13.61 8.91 -36.73
C GLU A 116 -12.57 9.43 -35.73
N TYR A 117 -11.80 10.47 -36.09
CA TYR A 117 -10.87 11.12 -35.18
C TYR A 117 -11.58 11.78 -33.98
N GLU A 118 -12.65 12.54 -34.22
CA GLU A 118 -13.41 13.15 -33.11
C GLU A 118 -14.06 12.08 -32.22
N ASN A 119 -14.61 11.00 -32.81
CA ASN A 119 -15.13 9.86 -32.05
C ASN A 119 -14.03 9.23 -31.16
N LEU A 120 -12.84 9.01 -31.72
CA LEU A 120 -11.71 8.44 -30.99
C LEU A 120 -11.24 9.37 -29.86
N LYS A 121 -11.20 10.68 -30.12
CA LYS A 121 -10.85 11.71 -29.13
C LYS A 121 -11.86 11.77 -27.98
N GLU A 122 -13.15 11.68 -28.26
CA GLU A 122 -14.20 11.59 -27.24
C GLU A 122 -14.09 10.29 -26.43
N SER A 123 -13.87 9.16 -27.09
CA SER A 123 -13.65 7.86 -26.43
C SER A 123 -12.40 7.88 -25.55
N GLN A 124 -11.30 8.48 -26.02
CA GLN A 124 -10.08 8.67 -25.25
C GLN A 124 -10.32 9.55 -24.02
N LYS A 125 -11.07 10.64 -24.16
CA LYS A 125 -11.45 11.50 -23.04
C LYS A 125 -12.25 10.73 -21.99
N ALA A 126 -13.29 10.00 -22.41
CA ALA A 126 -14.09 9.17 -21.51
C ALA A 126 -13.23 8.10 -20.80
N SER A 127 -12.31 7.45 -21.53
CA SER A 127 -11.36 6.50 -20.95
C SER A 127 -10.47 7.16 -19.90
N ASN A 128 -9.91 8.35 -20.18
CA ASN A 128 -9.08 9.08 -19.21
C ASN A 128 -9.86 9.46 -17.95
N ASP A 129 -11.11 9.92 -18.09
CA ASP A 129 -11.98 10.24 -16.95
C ASP A 129 -12.20 9.00 -16.05
N THR A 130 -12.33 7.81 -16.63
CA THR A 130 -12.43 6.57 -15.84
C THR A 130 -11.11 6.20 -15.16
N VAL A 131 -9.96 6.39 -15.83
CA VAL A 131 -8.64 6.15 -15.24
C VAL A 131 -8.40 7.08 -14.04
N GLU A 132 -8.79 8.36 -14.14
CA GLU A 132 -8.67 9.28 -13.02
C GLU A 132 -9.58 8.92 -11.84
N LYS A 133 -10.81 8.46 -12.10
CA LYS A 133 -11.70 7.93 -11.05
C LYS A 133 -11.07 6.74 -10.33
N LEU A 134 -10.58 5.75 -11.10
CA LEU A 134 -9.91 4.58 -10.55
C LEU A 134 -8.64 4.94 -9.76
N ARG A 135 -7.86 5.93 -10.21
CA ARG A 135 -6.70 6.43 -9.45
C ARG A 135 -7.10 7.01 -8.09
N LYS A 136 -8.18 7.80 -8.03
CA LYS A 136 -8.69 8.36 -6.77
C LYS A 136 -9.19 7.26 -5.83
N GLU A 137 -9.94 6.30 -6.37
CA GLU A 137 -10.41 5.14 -5.62
C GLU A 137 -9.24 4.30 -5.07
N LEU A 138 -8.24 4.02 -5.91
CA LEU A 138 -7.02 3.30 -5.51
C LEU A 138 -6.27 4.02 -4.39
N PHE A 139 -6.12 5.34 -4.48
CA PHE A 139 -5.48 6.13 -3.41
C PHE A 139 -6.27 6.02 -2.10
N SER A 140 -7.60 6.15 -2.16
CA SER A 140 -8.46 6.03 -0.97
C SER A 140 -8.43 4.62 -0.36
N ALA A 141 -8.41 3.58 -1.19
CA ALA A 141 -8.33 2.20 -0.77
C ALA A 141 -6.96 1.89 -0.16
N ASN A 142 -5.88 2.39 -0.75
CA ASN A 142 -4.52 2.20 -0.24
C ASN A 142 -4.32 2.91 1.11
N HIS A 143 -4.85 4.13 1.26
CA HIS A 143 -4.82 4.83 2.55
C HIS A 143 -5.58 4.07 3.64
N LYS A 144 -6.78 3.56 3.31
CA LYS A 144 -7.55 2.70 4.23
C LYS A 144 -6.78 1.44 4.60
N LEU A 145 -6.17 0.78 3.61
CA LEU A 145 -5.35 -0.42 3.81
C LEU A 145 -4.18 -0.15 4.75
N GLN A 146 -3.44 0.94 4.53
CA GLN A 146 -2.32 1.35 5.37
C GLN A 146 -2.77 1.60 6.82
N LYS A 147 -3.90 2.29 7.02
CA LYS A 147 -4.46 2.50 8.35
C LYS A 147 -4.80 1.17 9.03
N THR A 148 -5.50 0.26 8.34
CA THR A 148 -5.85 -1.05 8.88
C THR A 148 -4.63 -1.93 9.16
N ALA A 149 -3.57 -1.80 8.37
CA ALA A 149 -2.33 -2.53 8.57
C ALA A 149 -1.61 -2.07 9.84
N LEU A 150 -1.58 -0.76 10.12
CA LEU A 150 -1.02 -0.21 11.36
C LEU A 150 -1.82 -0.62 12.60
N GLU A 151 -3.17 -0.61 12.49
CA GLU A 151 -4.04 -1.10 13.58
C GLU A 151 -3.83 -2.60 13.84
N LEU A 152 -3.67 -3.40 12.78
CA LEU A 152 -3.35 -4.82 12.88
C LEU A 152 -1.99 -5.03 13.56
N GLU A 153 -0.95 -4.30 13.15
CA GLU A 153 0.37 -4.38 13.78
C GLU A 153 0.30 -4.07 15.27
N LYS A 154 -0.38 -2.98 15.66
CA LYS A 154 -0.61 -2.62 17.06
C LYS A 154 -1.27 -3.75 17.85
N THR A 155 -2.38 -4.30 17.34
CA THR A 155 -3.10 -5.39 18.03
C THR A 155 -2.28 -6.68 18.10
N THR A 156 -1.44 -6.97 17.10
CA THR A 156 -0.52 -8.12 17.16
C THR A 156 0.55 -7.96 18.23
N GLU A 157 1.04 -6.74 18.48
CA GLU A 157 2.01 -6.47 19.53
C GLU A 157 1.38 -6.56 20.92
N GLU A 158 0.18 -6.00 21.11
CA GLU A 158 -0.61 -6.16 22.34
C GLU A 158 -0.90 -7.66 22.64
N LEU A 159 -1.20 -8.45 21.60
CA LEU A 159 -1.38 -9.89 21.73
C LEU A 159 -0.09 -10.61 22.17
N LYS A 160 1.08 -10.20 21.66
CA LYS A 160 2.36 -10.77 22.11
C LYS A 160 2.64 -10.45 23.58
N ASN A 161 2.40 -9.20 23.99
CA ASN A 161 2.61 -8.76 25.37
C ASN A 161 1.70 -9.54 26.35
N THR A 162 0.41 -9.64 26.03
CA THR A 162 -0.53 -10.45 26.83
C THR A 162 -0.17 -11.93 26.85
N GLN A 163 0.37 -12.47 25.74
CA GLN A 163 0.89 -13.84 25.70
C GLN A 163 2.12 -14.04 26.60
N THR A 164 3.03 -13.06 26.69
CA THR A 164 4.18 -13.13 27.60
C THR A 164 3.77 -13.05 29.06
N ASP A 165 2.77 -12.23 29.38
CA ASP A 165 2.21 -12.11 30.73
C ASP A 165 1.55 -13.43 31.14
N LEU A 166 0.74 -14.02 30.26
CA LEU A 166 0.12 -15.33 30.49
C LEU A 166 1.17 -16.42 30.78
N ARG A 167 2.25 -16.48 29.99
CA ARG A 167 3.34 -17.43 30.24
C ARG A 167 4.05 -17.20 31.57
N THR A 168 4.12 -15.96 32.03
CA THR A 168 4.72 -15.60 33.31
C THR A 168 3.82 -16.05 34.46
N ALA A 169 2.51 -15.79 34.36
CA ALA A 169 1.52 -16.28 35.31
C ALA A 169 1.52 -17.83 35.38
N ASP A 170 1.63 -18.53 34.24
CA ASP A 170 1.73 -19.99 34.22
C ASP A 170 2.98 -20.52 34.95
N LYS A 171 4.13 -19.84 34.79
CA LYS A 171 5.36 -20.16 35.53
C LYS A 171 5.19 -19.94 37.04
N GLU A 172 4.51 -18.87 37.44
CA GLU A 172 4.21 -18.60 38.84
C GLU A 172 3.25 -19.65 39.42
N ILE A 173 2.16 -19.97 38.73
CA ILE A 173 1.21 -21.02 39.12
C ILE A 173 1.93 -22.36 39.28
N THR A 174 2.78 -22.75 38.33
CA THR A 174 3.53 -24.01 38.44
C THR A 174 4.54 -24.00 39.58
N SER A 175 5.21 -22.87 39.84
CA SER A 175 6.10 -22.69 40.99
C SER A 175 5.35 -22.78 42.32
N LEU A 176 4.21 -22.10 42.45
CA LEU A 176 3.35 -22.15 43.63
C LEU A 176 2.80 -23.55 43.86
N LYS A 177 2.34 -24.24 42.80
CA LYS A 177 1.92 -25.64 42.90
C LYS A 177 3.04 -26.54 43.42
N LYS A 178 4.29 -26.36 42.96
CA LYS A 178 5.46 -27.10 43.48
C LYS A 178 5.71 -26.80 44.97
N LYS A 179 5.69 -25.52 45.37
CA LYS A 179 5.84 -25.11 46.78
C LYS A 179 4.76 -25.72 47.67
N ILE A 180 3.50 -25.66 47.23
CA ILE A 180 2.36 -26.30 47.91
C ILE A 180 2.59 -27.81 48.03
N GLY A 181 3.07 -28.48 46.98
CA GLY A 181 3.41 -29.90 47.02
C GLY A 181 4.45 -30.24 48.09
N VAL A 182 5.57 -29.51 48.14
CA VAL A 182 6.61 -29.71 49.16
C VAL A 182 6.08 -29.47 50.57
N LEU A 183 5.27 -28.42 50.77
CA LEU A 183 4.64 -28.14 52.06
C LEU A 183 3.68 -29.25 52.47
N GLN A 184 2.85 -29.73 51.54
CA GLN A 184 1.94 -30.86 51.78
C GLN A 184 2.72 -32.14 52.12
N ASP A 185 3.80 -32.44 51.42
CA ASP A 185 4.62 -33.63 51.69
C ASP A 185 5.37 -33.55 53.02
N THR A 186 5.82 -32.35 53.42
CA THR A 186 6.42 -32.11 54.74
C THR A 186 5.42 -32.36 55.86
N ILE A 187 4.15 -31.95 55.69
CA ILE A 187 3.08 -32.21 56.67
C ILE A 187 2.76 -33.71 56.77
N LYS A 188 2.87 -34.47 55.67
CA LYS A 188 2.65 -35.93 55.67
C LYS A 188 3.73 -36.73 56.41
N VAL A 189 4.93 -36.17 56.62
CA VAL A 189 5.99 -36.84 57.40
C VAL A 189 5.64 -36.78 58.90
N PRO A 190 5.57 -37.92 59.62
CA PRO A 190 5.21 -37.93 61.04
C PRO A 190 6.27 -37.20 61.88
N SER A 191 5.87 -36.11 62.50
CA SER A 191 6.66 -35.34 63.47
C SER A 191 5.74 -34.87 64.60
N LEU A 192 6.31 -34.60 65.79
CA LEU A 192 5.54 -34.16 66.96
C LEU A 192 4.69 -32.90 66.67
N THR A 193 5.16 -32.05 65.74
CA THR A 193 4.48 -30.83 65.29
C THR A 193 3.44 -31.08 64.17
N SER A 194 3.61 -32.09 63.32
CA SER A 194 2.63 -32.42 62.27
C SER A 194 1.39 -33.12 62.82
N GLU A 195 1.51 -33.91 63.88
CA GLU A 195 0.36 -34.47 64.60
C GLU A 195 -0.51 -33.36 65.23
N ALA A 196 0.11 -32.34 65.82
CA ALA A 196 -0.57 -31.18 66.40
C ALA A 196 -1.26 -30.31 65.32
N LEU A 197 -0.57 -30.04 64.20
CA LEU A 197 -1.14 -29.29 63.08
C LEU A 197 -2.25 -30.07 62.35
N SER A 198 -2.10 -31.39 62.17
CA SER A 198 -3.12 -32.22 61.55
C SER A 198 -4.37 -32.33 62.41
N ARG A 199 -4.24 -32.40 63.75
CA ARG A 199 -5.38 -32.26 64.67
C ARG A 199 -6.03 -30.89 64.49
N LEU A 200 -5.26 -29.80 64.51
CA LEU A 200 -5.80 -28.45 64.33
C LEU A 200 -6.57 -28.26 63.01
N VAL A 201 -6.06 -28.80 61.90
CA VAL A 201 -6.70 -28.68 60.56
C VAL A 201 -7.91 -29.60 60.41
N SER A 202 -7.87 -30.82 60.97
CA SER A 202 -9.00 -31.76 60.90
C SER A 202 -10.09 -31.49 61.95
N GLU A 203 -9.74 -30.80 63.04
CA GLU A 203 -10.63 -30.44 64.15
C GLU A 203 -11.10 -28.98 64.08
N SER A 204 -10.52 -28.16 63.17
CA SER A 204 -11.05 -26.83 62.85
C SER A 204 -12.22 -26.96 61.86
N PRO A 205 -13.44 -26.55 62.24
CA PRO A 205 -14.57 -26.51 61.31
C PRO A 205 -14.33 -25.35 60.34
N ALA A 206 -13.77 -25.64 59.16
CA ALA A 206 -13.77 -24.67 58.07
C ALA A 206 -15.23 -24.40 57.64
N PRO A 207 -15.69 -23.13 57.56
CA PRO A 207 -17.08 -22.83 57.24
C PRO A 207 -17.45 -23.35 55.84
N ALA A 208 -18.35 -24.32 55.77
CA ALA A 208 -18.85 -24.90 54.53
C ALA A 208 -19.87 -24.00 53.80
N GLN A 209 -19.59 -22.70 53.66
CA GLN A 209 -20.50 -21.74 53.02
C GLN A 209 -19.77 -20.75 52.10
N PHE A 210 -19.24 -21.25 50.99
CA PHE A 210 -19.13 -20.46 49.76
C PHE A 210 -19.70 -21.26 48.58
N LEU A 211 -20.92 -21.77 48.75
CA LEU A 211 -21.78 -22.10 47.62
C LEU A 211 -22.41 -20.78 47.12
N ASN A 212 -21.82 -20.25 46.06
CA ASN A 212 -22.29 -19.17 45.19
C ASN A 212 -22.33 -17.76 45.82
N PRO A 213 -21.62 -16.76 45.25
CA PRO A 213 -21.92 -15.37 45.55
C PRO A 213 -23.35 -15.09 45.08
N LYS A 214 -24.25 -14.84 46.03
CA LYS A 214 -25.59 -14.32 45.71
C LYS A 214 -25.42 -12.90 45.19
N PHE A 215 -25.36 -12.76 43.87
CA PHE A 215 -25.66 -11.47 43.25
C PHE A 215 -27.06 -11.06 43.72
N HIS A 216 -27.14 -9.96 44.45
CA HIS A 216 -28.42 -9.32 44.74
C HIS A 216 -29.05 -8.94 43.40
N GLN A 217 -30.18 -9.54 43.07
CA GLN A 217 -31.06 -9.07 42.02
C GLN A 217 -31.84 -7.87 42.58
N PRO A 218 -31.71 -6.66 42.03
CA PRO A 218 -32.50 -5.52 42.45
C PRO A 218 -33.98 -5.81 42.25
N ALA A 219 -34.84 -5.28 43.14
CA ALA A 219 -36.29 -5.51 43.16
C ALA A 219 -37.08 -4.92 41.97
N HIS A 220 -36.42 -4.58 40.87
CA HIS A 220 -37.06 -4.13 39.63
C HIS A 220 -36.66 -5.10 38.50
N ASN A 221 -37.43 -6.19 38.40
CA ASN A 221 -37.41 -7.09 37.26
C ASN A 221 -38.17 -6.44 36.10
N ASP A 222 -37.55 -5.46 35.44
CA ASP A 222 -37.82 -5.24 34.03
C ASP A 222 -36.78 -6.05 33.27
N GLU A 223 -37.18 -7.27 32.91
CA GLU A 223 -36.46 -8.16 32.01
C GLU A 223 -36.22 -7.39 30.71
N ILE A 224 -34.98 -6.94 30.48
CA ILE A 224 -34.61 -6.26 29.23
C ILE A 224 -34.66 -7.33 28.13
N ASP A 225 -35.79 -7.41 27.45
CA ASP A 225 -35.93 -8.24 26.27
C ASP A 225 -35.07 -7.66 25.15
N LEU A 226 -33.90 -8.27 24.92
CA LEU A 226 -33.00 -7.94 23.82
C LEU A 226 -33.58 -8.30 22.45
N ASN A 227 -34.76 -8.92 22.39
CA ASN A 227 -35.56 -9.12 21.17
C ASN A 227 -36.71 -8.13 21.04
N ALA A 228 -36.86 -7.15 21.95
CA ALA A 228 -37.81 -6.06 21.79
C ALA A 228 -37.40 -5.24 20.55
N THR A 229 -38.05 -5.57 19.44
CA THR A 229 -37.93 -4.82 18.20
C THR A 229 -38.67 -3.51 18.42
N PHE A 230 -37.92 -2.43 18.64
CA PHE A 230 -38.49 -1.08 18.65
C PHE A 230 -38.97 -0.77 17.22
N ASP A 231 -40.28 -0.79 17.02
CA ASP A 231 -40.93 -0.28 15.81
C ASP A 231 -40.86 1.25 15.84
N VAL A 232 -39.71 1.78 15.40
CA VAL A 232 -39.56 3.21 15.14
C VAL A 232 -40.20 3.46 13.79
N ASP A 233 -41.30 4.22 13.79
CA ASP A 233 -42.03 4.66 12.61
C ASP A 233 -41.09 5.43 11.67
N THR A 234 -40.49 4.69 10.73
CA THR A 234 -39.56 5.22 9.74
C THR A 234 -40.31 5.33 8.42
N PRO A 235 -40.27 6.48 7.72
CA PRO A 235 -41.13 6.70 6.55
C PRO A 235 -40.87 5.67 5.44
N LYS A 236 -41.97 5.11 4.92
CA LYS A 236 -42.03 3.98 3.99
C LYS A 236 -41.07 4.10 2.80
N ALA A 237 -40.27 3.05 2.58
CA ALA A 237 -39.63 2.76 1.30
C ALA A 237 -40.15 1.44 0.72
N HIS A 238 -40.25 1.40 -0.59
CA HIS A 238 -41.13 0.52 -1.36
C HIS A 238 -40.62 -0.94 -1.49
N LYS A 239 -41.61 -1.85 -1.52
CA LYS A 239 -41.63 -3.25 -1.95
C LYS A 239 -40.44 -3.73 -2.80
N THR A 240 -39.79 -4.84 -2.43
CA THR A 240 -39.71 -6.08 -3.25
C THR A 240 -39.08 -7.27 -2.49
N ALA A 241 -39.50 -8.47 -2.87
CA ALA A 241 -39.36 -9.74 -2.15
C ALA A 241 -37.96 -10.37 -2.16
N VAL A 242 -37.64 -11.16 -1.12
CA VAL A 242 -36.42 -12.00 -1.04
C VAL A 242 -36.80 -13.44 -0.63
N ALA A 243 -36.33 -14.40 -1.44
CA ALA A 243 -36.47 -15.85 -1.31
C ALA A 243 -35.44 -16.46 -0.32
N PRO A 244 -35.64 -17.69 0.19
CA PRO A 244 -34.86 -18.23 1.31
C PRO A 244 -33.50 -18.84 0.90
N ALA A 245 -32.46 -18.53 1.68
CA ALA A 245 -31.10 -19.05 1.52
C ALA A 245 -30.94 -20.47 2.09
N LYS A 246 -30.27 -21.34 1.31
CA LYS A 246 -29.94 -22.73 1.68
C LYS A 246 -28.61 -22.80 2.45
N LYS A 247 -28.60 -23.61 3.52
CA LYS A 247 -27.45 -23.90 4.38
C LYS A 247 -26.36 -24.68 3.62
N ILE A 248 -25.10 -24.25 3.72
CA ILE A 248 -23.92 -24.97 3.20
C ILE A 248 -23.31 -25.77 4.36
N LYS A 249 -23.19 -27.09 4.17
CA LYS A 249 -22.50 -28.04 5.06
C LYS A 249 -21.00 -28.06 4.73
N LEU A 250 -20.19 -28.02 5.78
CA LEU A 250 -18.74 -28.16 5.78
C LEU A 250 -18.36 -29.64 5.75
N ASP A 251 -17.51 -30.06 4.81
CA ASP A 251 -16.93 -31.40 4.77
C ASP A 251 -15.40 -31.35 4.89
N LYS A 252 -14.84 -32.37 5.55
CA LYS A 252 -13.45 -32.46 6.04
C LYS A 252 -12.57 -33.26 5.06
N ASN A 253 -11.33 -32.82 4.79
CA ASN A 253 -10.06 -33.57 5.00
C ASN A 253 -8.81 -32.94 4.28
N PRO A 254 -7.56 -33.36 4.63
CA PRO A 254 -6.41 -32.48 4.84
C PRO A 254 -5.25 -32.63 3.83
N ALA A 255 -4.27 -31.71 3.92
CA ALA A 255 -2.85 -31.73 3.47
C ALA A 255 -2.51 -30.37 2.82
N ALA A 256 -1.33 -29.74 2.94
CA ALA A 256 -0.03 -30.10 3.50
C ALA A 256 0.66 -28.83 4.03
N VAL A 257 1.46 -28.99 5.08
CA VAL A 257 2.28 -27.96 5.69
C VAL A 257 3.64 -27.93 5.00
N THR A 258 4.07 -26.78 4.48
CA THR A 258 5.50 -26.51 4.24
C THR A 258 5.85 -25.14 4.78
N ASN A 259 6.65 -25.16 5.85
CA ASN A 259 7.24 -24.01 6.52
C ASN A 259 8.30 -23.35 5.63
N LEU A 260 8.25 -22.02 5.51
CA LEU A 260 9.40 -21.21 5.10
C LEU A 260 9.75 -20.28 6.27
N SER A 261 10.84 -20.61 6.95
CA SER A 261 11.51 -19.74 7.92
C SER A 261 13.02 -19.81 7.67
N ARG A 262 13.72 -18.72 8.04
CA ARG A 262 15.15 -18.39 7.81
C ARG A 262 15.42 -17.87 6.38
N VAL A 263 16.01 -16.69 6.17
CA VAL A 263 17.15 -16.06 6.86
C VAL A 263 17.07 -14.52 6.74
N LEU A 264 17.19 -13.81 7.86
CA LEU A 264 17.46 -12.37 7.97
C LEU A 264 18.63 -12.18 8.96
N LYS A 265 19.81 -11.85 8.44
CA LYS A 265 20.99 -11.22 9.07
C LYS A 265 22.12 -11.30 8.03
N GLY A 266 22.82 -10.26 7.59
CA GLY A 266 22.96 -8.86 7.99
C GLY A 266 24.44 -8.48 7.81
N THR A 267 24.78 -7.41 7.08
CA THR A 267 26.08 -6.70 7.08
C THR A 267 25.86 -5.41 6.25
N MET A 268 25.73 -4.23 6.86
CA MET A 268 26.78 -3.28 7.27
C MET A 268 27.63 -2.72 6.09
N GLU A 269 27.45 -1.41 5.87
CA GLU A 269 28.32 -0.40 5.23
C GLU A 269 28.88 -0.64 3.82
N GLN A 270 28.44 0.19 2.86
CA GLN A 270 29.36 0.84 1.91
C GLN A 270 28.74 2.12 1.30
N ASN A 271 29.27 3.28 1.71
CA ASN A 271 29.18 4.51 0.92
C ASN A 271 30.20 4.41 -0.23
N CYS A 272 29.76 4.62 -1.47
CA CYS A 272 30.53 5.37 -2.47
C CYS A 272 29.68 5.64 -3.72
N SER A 273 29.83 6.88 -4.19
CA SER A 273 29.41 7.45 -5.47
C SER A 273 29.83 6.63 -6.68
N THR A 274 28.93 6.50 -7.66
CA THR A 274 29.27 6.53 -9.10
C THR A 274 27.99 6.80 -9.91
N ASP A 275 27.98 7.94 -10.59
CA ASP A 275 27.28 8.08 -11.88
C ASP A 275 27.73 6.92 -12.77
N THR A 276 26.79 6.17 -13.34
CA THR A 276 26.94 5.43 -14.61
C THR A 276 25.61 4.75 -14.97
N ASP A 277 25.08 5.22 -16.09
CA ASP A 277 24.42 4.45 -17.15
C ASP A 277 23.17 3.60 -16.84
N ASP A 278 22.10 4.15 -17.39
CA ASP A 278 20.75 3.62 -17.61
C ASP A 278 20.80 2.42 -18.58
N GLU A 279 21.27 1.24 -18.12
CA GLU A 279 21.24 0.01 -18.96
C GLU A 279 20.97 -1.32 -18.20
N HIS A 280 20.65 -1.30 -16.90
CA HIS A 280 20.42 -2.53 -16.10
C HIS A 280 19.11 -2.61 -15.32
N LEU A 281 18.08 -1.81 -15.67
CA LEU A 281 16.78 -1.90 -15.00
C LEU A 281 15.95 -3.15 -15.39
N GLU A 282 16.38 -3.89 -16.42
CA GLU A 282 15.70 -5.10 -16.92
C GLU A 282 15.85 -6.34 -16.01
N ASP A 283 16.70 -6.29 -14.97
CA ASP A 283 16.91 -7.43 -14.05
C ASP A 283 16.10 -7.37 -12.75
N LEU A 284 15.30 -6.31 -12.54
CA LEU A 284 14.37 -6.21 -11.41
C LEU A 284 12.94 -6.70 -11.72
N LEU A 285 12.64 -7.12 -12.95
CA LEU A 285 11.29 -7.54 -13.33
C LEU A 285 11.09 -9.06 -13.18
N PRO A 286 9.96 -9.50 -12.58
CA PRO A 286 9.60 -10.91 -12.48
C PRO A 286 9.65 -11.65 -13.83
N SER A 287 10.18 -12.87 -13.82
CA SER A 287 10.47 -13.69 -15.02
C SER A 287 9.27 -13.97 -15.95
N PHE A 288 8.04 -13.69 -15.54
CA PHE A 288 6.84 -13.84 -16.37
C PHE A 288 6.59 -12.67 -17.34
N ILE A 289 7.25 -11.52 -17.14
CA ILE A 289 7.11 -10.33 -18.01
C ILE A 289 8.10 -10.38 -19.20
N LYS A 290 9.17 -11.19 -19.12
CA LYS A 290 10.28 -11.24 -20.09
C LYS A 290 10.00 -12.01 -21.41
N LYS A 291 8.75 -12.23 -21.82
CA LYS A 291 8.43 -13.01 -23.06
C LYS A 291 7.46 -12.30 -24.01
N SER A 292 7.96 -11.23 -24.62
CA SER A 292 7.52 -10.71 -25.92
C SER A 292 8.68 -9.79 -26.32
N VAL A 293 9.61 -10.19 -27.18
CA VAL A 293 9.62 -9.92 -28.63
C VAL A 293 10.66 -10.85 -29.31
N LEU A 294 10.49 -11.09 -30.62
CA LEU A 294 11.42 -11.70 -31.61
C LEU A 294 11.47 -13.23 -31.73
N THR A 295 10.75 -13.76 -32.74
CA THR A 295 11.33 -14.78 -33.63
C THR A 295 11.00 -14.47 -35.09
N LYS A 296 12.03 -14.19 -35.89
CA LYS A 296 12.01 -14.34 -37.35
C LYS A 296 12.18 -15.82 -37.67
N LYS A 297 11.32 -16.42 -38.50
CA LYS A 297 11.68 -17.65 -39.23
C LYS A 297 10.92 -17.80 -40.55
N THR A 298 11.68 -18.25 -41.54
CA THR A 298 11.37 -18.41 -42.97
C THR A 298 10.71 -19.77 -43.26
N VAL A 299 9.59 -19.73 -44.02
CA VAL A 299 9.01 -20.66 -45.04
C VAL A 299 8.89 -22.18 -44.76
N LEU A 300 7.65 -22.70 -44.84
CA LEU A 300 7.32 -23.94 -45.58
C LEU A 300 5.82 -23.99 -45.97
N ASN A 301 5.55 -24.46 -47.19
CA ASN A 301 4.23 -24.61 -47.82
C ASN A 301 3.30 -25.60 -47.08
N SER A 302 2.01 -25.27 -46.95
CA SER A 302 0.93 -26.28 -46.84
C SER A 302 -0.43 -25.77 -47.35
N ILE A 303 -1.14 -26.66 -48.03
CA ILE A 303 -2.40 -26.60 -48.78
C ILE A 303 -3.60 -26.09 -47.94
N PRO A 304 -4.64 -25.44 -48.53
CA PRO A 304 -5.74 -24.84 -47.76
C PRO A 304 -6.72 -25.89 -47.22
N GLN A 305 -6.79 -26.00 -45.90
CA GLN A 305 -7.79 -26.80 -45.18
C GLN A 305 -9.05 -25.94 -44.93
N LYS A 306 -10.24 -26.49 -45.21
CA LYS A 306 -11.53 -25.83 -44.97
C LYS A 306 -11.77 -25.69 -43.47
N ASN A 307 -11.68 -24.46 -42.94
CA ASN A 307 -11.92 -24.15 -41.54
C ASN A 307 -13.42 -24.11 -41.23
N THR A 308 -13.92 -25.11 -40.49
CA THR A 308 -15.24 -25.05 -39.85
C THR A 308 -15.00 -24.59 -38.41
N GLY A 309 -15.42 -23.37 -38.06
CA GLY A 309 -15.22 -22.82 -36.72
C GLY A 309 -15.93 -23.67 -35.65
N ILE A 310 -15.20 -24.10 -34.63
CA ILE A 310 -15.75 -24.86 -33.50
C ILE A 310 -16.38 -23.85 -32.51
N VAL A 311 -17.70 -23.94 -32.32
CA VAL A 311 -18.45 -23.14 -31.35
C VAL A 311 -18.37 -23.82 -29.98
N ARG A 312 -17.78 -23.15 -28.98
CA ARG A 312 -17.78 -23.63 -27.59
C ARG A 312 -18.81 -22.86 -26.77
N ILE A 313 -19.47 -23.57 -25.86
CA ILE A 313 -20.45 -23.01 -24.92
C ILE A 313 -19.78 -22.94 -23.56
N GLY A 314 -19.68 -21.74 -22.99
CA GLY A 314 -19.07 -21.52 -21.67
C GLY A 314 -19.95 -20.65 -20.77
N TYR A 315 -19.70 -20.73 -19.48
CA TYR A 315 -20.39 -19.92 -18.48
C TYR A 315 -19.87 -18.48 -18.53
N ASP A 316 -20.77 -17.50 -18.63
CA ASP A 316 -20.42 -16.09 -18.90
C ASP A 316 -20.32 -15.21 -17.64
N GLY A 317 -20.43 -15.81 -16.45
CA GLY A 317 -20.30 -15.09 -15.18
C GLY A 317 -21.54 -14.31 -14.74
N PHE A 318 -22.60 -14.25 -15.56
CA PHE A 318 -23.87 -13.58 -15.23
C PHE A 318 -25.02 -14.57 -14.96
N GLY A 319 -24.70 -15.83 -14.69
CA GLY A 319 -25.70 -16.89 -14.50
C GLY A 319 -26.15 -17.57 -15.80
N GLY A 320 -25.51 -17.27 -16.95
CA GLY A 320 -25.84 -17.82 -18.26
C GLY A 320 -24.72 -18.68 -18.86
N ARG A 321 -25.07 -19.43 -19.91
CA ARG A 321 -24.11 -20.11 -20.79
C ARG A 321 -24.19 -19.49 -22.18
N THR A 322 -23.12 -18.82 -22.59
CA THR A 322 -23.05 -18.12 -23.88
C THR A 322 -22.13 -18.87 -24.84
N LYS A 323 -22.50 -18.89 -26.12
CA LYS A 323 -21.73 -19.55 -27.19
C LYS A 323 -20.71 -18.56 -27.75
N PHE A 324 -19.43 -18.89 -27.75
CA PHE A 324 -18.38 -18.08 -28.35
C PHE A 324 -17.64 -18.88 -29.42
N ILE A 325 -17.36 -18.19 -30.54
CA ILE A 325 -16.56 -18.72 -31.64
C ILE A 325 -15.11 -18.45 -31.28
N GLN A 326 -14.30 -19.49 -31.16
CA GLN A 326 -12.86 -19.34 -30.97
C GLN A 326 -12.26 -18.81 -32.30
N PRO A 327 -11.68 -17.59 -32.33
CA PRO A 327 -11.08 -17.07 -33.55
C PRO A 327 -9.89 -17.93 -33.92
N THR A 328 -9.90 -18.45 -35.16
CA THR A 328 -8.73 -19.13 -35.73
C THR A 328 -7.81 -18.04 -36.28
N PHE A 329 -6.68 -17.82 -35.60
CA PHE A 329 -5.58 -16.89 -35.89
C PHE A 329 -5.97 -15.42 -36.23
N PRO A 330 -5.54 -14.42 -35.44
CA PRO A 330 -5.91 -13.01 -35.66
C PRO A 330 -5.26 -12.34 -36.89
N THR A 331 -4.55 -13.08 -37.75
CA THR A 331 -3.74 -12.54 -38.83
C THR A 331 -4.45 -12.42 -40.19
N GLU A 332 -5.71 -12.81 -40.32
CA GLU A 332 -6.47 -12.67 -41.57
C GLU A 332 -7.74 -11.84 -41.39
N ILE A 333 -7.61 -10.51 -41.41
CA ILE A 333 -8.71 -9.62 -41.77
C ILE A 333 -8.48 -9.19 -43.22
N ARG A 334 -9.08 -9.91 -44.17
CA ARG A 334 -9.18 -9.44 -45.56
C ARG A 334 -10.53 -8.75 -45.77
N PRO A 335 -10.57 -7.54 -46.37
CA PRO A 335 -11.83 -6.96 -46.80
C PRO A 335 -12.47 -7.80 -47.92
N LEU A 336 -13.79 -7.98 -47.82
CA LEU A 336 -14.64 -8.71 -48.76
C LEU A 336 -14.55 -8.11 -50.18
N ILE A 337 -14.18 -8.93 -51.16
CA ILE A 337 -14.22 -8.57 -52.58
C ILE A 337 -15.69 -8.52 -53.03
N ILE A 338 -16.22 -7.31 -53.20
CA ILE A 338 -17.52 -7.07 -53.83
C ILE A 338 -17.33 -7.28 -55.34
N LYS A 339 -17.91 -8.34 -55.89
CA LYS A 339 -17.92 -8.59 -57.33
C LYS A 339 -18.81 -7.55 -58.02
N SER A 340 -18.23 -6.71 -58.88
CA SER A 340 -18.99 -5.82 -59.76
C SER A 340 -19.69 -6.63 -60.86
N LYS A 341 -21.01 -6.45 -60.97
CA LYS A 341 -21.85 -7.05 -62.01
C LYS A 341 -21.72 -6.17 -63.27
N LYS A 342 -21.07 -6.67 -64.33
CA LYS A 342 -21.05 -5.99 -65.64
C LYS A 342 -22.48 -5.93 -66.18
N ARG A 343 -22.97 -4.73 -66.49
CA ARG A 343 -24.20 -4.50 -67.24
C ARG A 343 -23.84 -4.39 -68.72
N THR A 344 -24.22 -5.38 -69.51
CA THR A 344 -24.15 -5.37 -70.97
C THR A 344 -25.13 -4.35 -71.52
N VAL A 345 -24.62 -3.39 -72.29
CA VAL A 345 -25.41 -2.52 -73.17
C VAL A 345 -25.49 -3.21 -74.51
N SER A 346 -26.70 -3.56 -74.95
CA SER A 346 -26.97 -3.98 -76.32
C SER A 346 -27.26 -2.75 -77.17
N LYS A 347 -26.77 -2.80 -78.42
CA LYS A 347 -26.79 -1.73 -79.43
C LYS A 347 -28.18 -1.20 -79.76
#